data_AF-A0A6D2G4M0-F1
#
_entry.id   AF-A0A6D2G4M0-F1
#
_cell.length_a   1.000
_cell.length_b   1.000
_cell.length_c   1.000
_cell.angle_alpha   90.00
_cell.angle_beta   90.00
_cell.angle_gamma   90.00
#
_symmetry.space_group_name_H-M   'P 1'
#
loop_
_entity.id
_entity.type
_entity.pdbx_description
1 polymer ?
#
loop_
_entity_poly.entity_id
_entity_poly.type
_entity_poly.pdbx_seq_one_letter_code
_entity_poly.pdbx_strand_id
1 'polypeptide(L)'
;MGYLKLPEGKRIAVNLGVDVDAQSLWLGGFNRPSPSFMSRGEFGAQVGVPRLLKLFKENNIRTTFFIPGHSVDTFPEISKAIF
;
A
#
# COMPACT_ATOMS: atom_id res chain seq x y z
N MET A 1 -10.83 18.72 21.12
CA MET A 1 -9.91 17.61 20.75
C MET A 1 -10.50 16.32 21.28
N GLY A 2 -10.67 15.30 20.44
CA GLY A 2 -11.31 14.04 20.84
C GLY A 2 -10.37 13.14 21.67
N TYR A 3 -10.94 12.32 22.55
CA TYR A 3 -10.21 11.29 23.28
C TYR A 3 -10.22 9.98 22.47
N LEU A 4 -9.06 9.36 22.30
CA LEU A 4 -8.92 8.03 21.71
C LEU A 4 -9.23 6.97 22.76
N LYS A 5 -10.29 6.18 22.55
CA LYS A 5 -10.57 5.00 23.39
C LYS A 5 -9.67 3.86 22.95
N LEU A 6 -8.55 3.69 23.65
CA LEU A 6 -7.60 2.61 23.39
C LEU A 6 -8.00 1.33 24.13
N PRO A 7 -7.55 0.14 23.65
CA PRO A 7 -7.66 -1.09 24.40
C PRO A 7 -6.98 -1.00 25.77
N GLU A 8 -7.41 -1.83 26.71
CA GLU A 8 -6.86 -1.87 28.07
C GLU A 8 -5.33 -2.03 28.06
N GLY A 9 -4.65 -1.27 28.94
CA GLY A 9 -3.19 -1.27 29.06
C GLY A 9 -2.43 -0.62 27.89
N LYS A 10 -3.11 -0.05 26.88
CA LYS A 10 -2.47 0.66 25.76
C LYS A 10 -2.49 2.18 25.98
N ARG A 11 -1.39 2.83 25.59
CA ARG A 11 -1.20 4.29 25.72
C ARG A 11 -1.04 5.01 24.38
N ILE A 12 -0.74 4.25 23.32
CA ILE A 12 -0.47 4.77 21.97
C ILE A 12 -1.14 3.83 20.97
N ALA A 13 -1.75 4.40 19.94
CA ALA A 13 -2.13 3.69 18.73
C ALA A 13 -1.12 3.98 17.62
N VAL A 14 -0.69 2.95 16.90
CA VAL A 14 0.19 3.07 15.73
C VAL A 14 -0.53 2.46 14.54
N ASN A 15 -0.55 3.19 13.43
CA ASN A 15 -1.06 2.71 12.15
C ASN A 15 0.06 2.77 11.12
N LEU A 16 0.27 1.67 10.42
CA LEU A 16 1.10 1.63 9.21
C LEU A 16 0.13 1.58 8.03
N GLY A 17 0.18 2.60 7.17
CA GLY A 17 -0.59 2.65 5.93
C GLY A 17 0.33 2.40 4.74
N VAL A 18 -0.14 1.62 3.77
CA VAL A 18 0.59 1.39 2.52
C VAL A 18 -0.24 1.85 1.34
N ASP A 19 0.26 2.84 0.62
CA ASP A 19 -0.38 3.36 -0.59
C ASP A 19 0.18 2.60 -1.80
N VAL A 20 -0.67 1.78 -2.44
CA VAL A 20 -0.31 0.97 -3.62
C VAL A 20 -0.56 1.78 -4.90
N ASP A 21 0.07 2.94 -4.95
CA ASP A 21 -0.08 3.92 -6.01
C ASP A 21 0.40 3.41 -7.38
N ALA A 22 1.45 2.59 -7.39
CA ALA A 22 2.01 1.98 -8.59
C ALA A 22 2.12 2.98 -9.77
N GLN A 23 1.50 2.68 -10.91
CA GLN A 23 1.52 3.53 -12.10
C GLN A 23 0.55 4.71 -12.02
N SER A 24 -0.49 4.66 -11.18
CA SER A 24 -1.50 5.72 -11.12
C SER A 24 -0.95 7.04 -10.59
N LEU A 25 0.05 6.99 -9.69
CA LEU A 25 0.76 8.18 -9.23
C LEU A 25 1.51 8.88 -10.37
N TRP A 26 2.18 8.10 -11.21
CA TRP A 26 2.98 8.64 -12.29
C TRP A 26 2.11 9.19 -13.44
N LEU A 27 1.02 8.49 -13.77
CA LEU A 27 0.07 8.94 -14.80
C LEU A 27 -0.79 10.12 -14.34
N GLY A 28 -1.35 10.03 -13.13
CA GLY A 28 -2.25 11.05 -12.59
C GLY A 28 -1.50 12.16 -11.86
N GLY A 29 -0.98 11.85 -10.66
CA GLY A 29 -0.45 12.86 -9.74
C GLY A 29 0.72 13.68 -10.28
N PHE A 30 1.63 13.03 -11.02
CA PHE A 30 2.82 13.71 -11.56
C PHE A 30 2.80 13.97 -13.07
N ASN A 31 1.85 13.39 -13.82
CA ASN A 31 1.79 13.47 -15.28
C ASN A 31 3.16 13.18 -15.96
N ARG A 32 3.80 12.07 -15.56
CA ARG A 32 5.09 11.59 -16.06
C ARG A 32 4.95 10.19 -16.67
N PRO A 33 4.35 10.04 -17.87
CA PRO A 33 4.04 8.75 -18.47
C PRO A 33 5.25 8.04 -19.11
N SER A 34 6.49 8.36 -18.73
CA SER A 34 7.65 7.74 -19.37
C SER A 34 7.81 6.28 -18.94
N PRO A 35 8.34 5.38 -19.80
CA PRO A 35 8.59 3.99 -19.43
C PRO A 35 9.43 3.83 -18.16
N SER A 36 10.37 4.76 -17.92
CA SER A 36 11.22 4.75 -16.72
C SER A 36 10.43 5.02 -15.43
N PHE A 37 9.38 5.85 -15.47
CA PHE A 37 8.50 6.05 -14.32
C PHE A 37 7.48 4.93 -14.18
N MET A 38 6.94 4.43 -15.30
CA MET A 38 6.00 3.30 -15.28
C MET A 38 6.63 2.05 -14.67
N SER A 39 7.91 1.76 -14.96
CA SER A 39 8.61 0.61 -14.40
C SER A 39 8.83 0.72 -12.88
N ARG A 40 8.94 1.94 -12.34
CA ARG A 40 8.97 2.16 -10.88
C ARG A 40 7.62 1.82 -10.24
N GLY A 41 6.53 2.21 -10.90
CA GLY A 41 5.18 1.85 -10.48
C GLY A 41 4.97 0.33 -10.49
N GLU A 42 5.37 -0.32 -11.57
CA GLU A 42 5.31 -1.78 -11.71
C GLU A 42 6.14 -2.50 -10.64
N PHE A 43 7.37 -2.04 -10.37
CA PHE A 43 8.18 -2.58 -9.28
C PHE A 43 7.48 -2.47 -7.92
N GLY A 44 6.84 -1.32 -7.65
CA GLY A 44 6.05 -1.13 -6.44
C GLY A 44 4.99 -2.20 -6.25
N ALA A 45 4.22 -2.48 -7.30
CA ALA A 45 3.17 -3.51 -7.27
C ALA A 45 3.75 -4.94 -7.24
N GLN A 46 4.61 -5.31 -8.18
CA GLN A 46 5.05 -6.69 -8.41
C GLN A 46 6.12 -7.17 -7.44
N VAL A 47 6.89 -6.25 -6.84
CA VAL A 47 8.01 -6.61 -5.95
C VAL A 47 7.84 -5.99 -4.56
N GLY A 48 7.44 -4.72 -4.49
CA GLY A 48 7.25 -4.01 -3.23
C GLY A 48 6.15 -4.61 -2.36
N VAL A 49 4.94 -4.77 -2.91
CA VAL A 49 3.79 -5.32 -2.18
C VAL A 49 4.06 -6.72 -1.62
N PRO A 50 4.55 -7.71 -2.40
CA PRO A 50 4.84 -9.03 -1.84
C PRO A 50 5.86 -9.01 -0.68
N ARG A 51 6.86 -8.12 -0.74
CA ARG A 51 7.85 -7.97 0.34
C ARG A 51 7.22 -7.35 1.60
N LEU A 52 6.35 -6.37 1.44
CA LEU A 52 5.63 -5.77 2.57
C LEU A 52 4.66 -6.76 3.21
N LEU A 53 3.90 -7.51 2.42
CA LEU A 53 3.02 -8.58 2.93
C LEU A 53 3.82 -9.61 3.74
N LYS A 54 4.97 -10.06 3.22
CA LYS A 54 5.88 -10.95 3.95
C LYS A 54 6.37 -10.32 5.26
N LEU A 55 6.84 -9.08 5.23
CA LEU A 55 7.36 -8.36 6.40
C LEU A 55 6.30 -8.22 7.51
N PHE A 56 5.09 -7.80 7.16
CA PHE A 56 4.01 -7.65 8.14
C PHE A 56 3.58 -8.99 8.71
N LYS A 57 3.54 -10.05 7.89
CA LYS A 57 3.27 -11.42 8.36
C LYS A 57 4.31 -11.90 9.36
N GLU A 58 5.60 -11.72 9.06
CA GLU A 58 6.71 -12.13 9.94
C GLU A 58 6.69 -11.42 11.30
N ASN A 59 6.23 -10.17 11.34
CA ASN A 59 6.14 -9.38 12.56
C ASN A 59 4.74 -9.42 13.23
N ASN A 60 3.81 -10.23 12.71
CA ASN A 60 2.43 -10.31 13.17
C ASN A 60 1.74 -8.93 13.24
N ILE A 61 1.99 -8.08 12.23
CA ILE A 61 1.43 -6.73 12.14
C ILE A 61 0.18 -6.76 11.25
N ARG A 62 -0.96 -6.34 11.80
CA ARG A 62 -2.14 -6.01 11.00
C ARG A 62 -2.00 -4.58 10.47
N THR A 63 -2.17 -4.41 9.17
CA THR A 63 -1.95 -3.14 8.46
C THR A 63 -3.13 -2.83 7.53
N THR A 64 -3.15 -1.63 6.96
CA THR A 64 -4.14 -1.22 5.95
C THR A 64 -3.44 -0.83 4.66
N PHE A 65 -3.94 -1.34 3.54
CA PHE A 65 -3.49 -0.98 2.20
C PHE A 65 -4.55 -0.09 1.54
N PHE A 66 -4.09 1.02 0.95
CA PHE A 66 -4.92 1.95 0.18
C PHE A 66 -4.54 1.79 -1.29
N ILE A 67 -5.48 1.35 -2.11
CA ILE A 67 -5.22 0.98 -3.50
C ILE A 67 -6.11 1.84 -4.42
N PRO A 68 -5.53 2.68 -5.29
CA PRO A 68 -6.30 3.35 -6.33
C PRO A 68 -7.00 2.35 -7.24
N GLY A 69 -8.21 2.67 -7.73
CA GLY A 69 -8.96 1.78 -8.65
C GLY A 69 -8.15 1.41 -9.89
N HIS A 70 -7.39 2.34 -10.44
CA HIS A 70 -6.44 2.07 -11.52
C HIS A 70 -5.46 0.94 -11.18
N SER A 71 -4.87 0.94 -9.98
CA SER A 71 -3.92 -0.09 -9.55
C SER A 71 -4.61 -1.44 -9.32
N VAL A 72 -5.87 -1.44 -8.85
CA VAL A 72 -6.69 -2.66 -8.78
C VAL A 72 -6.88 -3.27 -10.17
N ASP A 73 -7.27 -2.46 -11.15
CA ASP A 73 -7.53 -2.91 -12.52
C ASP A 73 -6.24 -3.33 -13.24
N THR A 74 -5.11 -2.67 -12.95
CA THR A 74 -3.81 -2.92 -13.59
C THR A 74 -3.09 -4.13 -12.98
N PHE A 75 -3.19 -4.32 -11.67
CA PHE A 75 -2.50 -5.38 -10.92
C PHE A 75 -3.51 -6.20 -10.08
N PRO A 76 -4.46 -6.90 -10.71
CA PRO A 76 -5.54 -7.58 -10.01
C PRO A 76 -5.04 -8.69 -9.08
N GLU A 77 -4.02 -9.45 -9.47
CA GLU A 77 -3.46 -10.52 -8.64
C GLU A 77 -2.76 -9.98 -7.38
N ILE A 78 -2.07 -8.83 -7.50
CA ILE A 78 -1.46 -8.17 -6.34
C ILE A 78 -2.54 -7.66 -5.38
N SER A 79 -3.63 -7.09 -5.92
CA SER A 79 -4.76 -6.63 -5.12
C SER A 79 -5.45 -7.79 -4.40
N LYS A 80 -5.65 -8.92 -5.07
CA LYS A 80 -6.17 -10.15 -4.44
C LYS A 80 -5.28 -10.68 -3.32
N ALA A 81 -3.97 -10.53 -3.42
CA ALA A 81 -3.05 -10.97 -2.36
C ALA A 81 -3.13 -10.11 -1.08
N ILE A 82 -3.71 -8.92 -1.17
CA ILE A 82 -3.93 -8.01 -0.03
C ILE A 82 -5.23 -8.34 0.73
N PHE A 83 -6.25 -8.87 0.04
CA PHE A 83 -7.56 -9.23 0.59
C PHE A 83 -7.62 -10.69 1.06
#